data_AF-A0A9X2AID7-F1
#
_entry.id   AF-A0A9X2AID7-F1
#
_cell.length_a   1.000
_cell.length_b   1.000
_cell.length_c   1.000
_cell.angle_alpha   90.00
_cell.angle_beta   90.00
_cell.angle_gamma   90.00
#
_symmetry.space_group_name_H-M   'P 1'
#
loop_
_entity.id
_entity.type
_entity.pdbx_description
1 polymer ?
#
loop_
_entity_poly.entity_id
_entity_poly.type
_entity_poly.pdbx_seq_one_letter_code
_entity_poly.pdbx_strand_id
1 'polypeptide(L)'
;MVLTLFITYLYCKNSFTSNQLHSALKLSSKYAKHIYQLVSQWKDKDTTRTYSLDEFKQLLHLKDPKGKEPELFQNISQLKARVLDIAVRQVSEHTDLRIDYTLVKRGRAYDAVCFPIARQQPQQLPIPFEQPAEDARAYTAKQH
;
A
#
# COMPACT_ATOMS: atom_id res chain seq x y z
N MET A 1 -9.24 15.42 -7.12
CA MET A 1 -8.83 14.43 -6.09
C MET A 1 -9.90 13.37 -5.78
N VAL A 2 -11.20 13.69 -5.78
CA VAL A 2 -12.28 12.70 -5.47
C VAL A 2 -12.47 11.67 -6.58
N LEU A 3 -12.31 12.07 -7.85
CA LEU A 3 -12.51 11.19 -9.01
C LEU A 3 -11.48 10.04 -9.09
N THR A 4 -10.22 10.29 -8.72
CA THR A 4 -9.15 9.27 -8.71
C THR A 4 -9.34 8.23 -7.61
N LEU A 5 -9.85 8.64 -6.44
CA LEU A 5 -10.27 7.71 -5.40
C LEU A 5 -11.43 6.82 -5.88
N PHE A 6 -12.39 7.40 -6.60
CA PHE A 6 -13.53 6.68 -7.17
C PHE A 6 -13.12 5.68 -8.25
N ILE A 7 -12.17 6.04 -9.13
CA ILE A 7 -11.64 5.14 -10.15
C ILE A 7 -10.84 3.99 -9.51
N THR A 8 -10.03 4.28 -8.50
CA THR A 8 -9.30 3.23 -7.75
C THR A 8 -10.28 2.29 -7.06
N TYR A 9 -11.33 2.83 -6.43
CA TYR A 9 -12.38 2.06 -5.77
C TYR A 9 -13.12 1.14 -6.76
N LEU A 10 -13.51 1.65 -7.93
CA LEU A 10 -14.20 0.87 -8.95
C LEU A 10 -13.29 -0.21 -9.57
N TYR A 11 -12.03 0.10 -9.84
CA TYR A 11 -11.06 -0.87 -10.34
C TYR A 11 -10.80 -2.00 -9.33
N CYS A 12 -10.73 -1.64 -8.04
CA CYS A 12 -10.59 -2.61 -6.95
C CYS A 12 -11.80 -3.55 -6.86
N LYS A 13 -13.04 -3.08 -7.09
CA LYS A 13 -14.25 -3.90 -6.92
C LYS A 13 -14.37 -5.04 -7.93
N ASN A 14 -13.85 -4.89 -9.14
CA ASN A 14 -14.00 -5.88 -10.22
C ASN A 14 -12.86 -6.88 -10.34
N SER A 15 -11.66 -6.57 -9.82
CA SER A 15 -10.44 -7.35 -10.10
C SER A 15 -9.81 -8.00 -8.85
N PHE A 16 -10.38 -7.76 -7.67
CA PHE A 16 -9.82 -8.24 -6.40
C PHE A 16 -10.63 -9.39 -5.79
N THR A 17 -9.91 -10.40 -5.31
CA THR A 17 -10.43 -11.36 -4.34
C THR A 17 -10.74 -10.63 -3.02
N SER A 18 -11.85 -10.99 -2.35
CA SER A 18 -12.33 -10.34 -1.12
C SER A 18 -11.23 -10.02 -0.09
N ASN A 19 -10.30 -10.95 0.13
CA ASN A 19 -9.17 -10.78 1.06
C ASN A 19 -8.23 -9.64 0.68
N GLN A 20 -7.92 -9.50 -0.61
CA GLN A 20 -7.01 -8.45 -1.06
C GLN A 20 -7.66 -7.06 -0.99
N LEU A 21 -8.99 -6.97 -1.16
CA LEU A 21 -9.72 -5.73 -0.93
C LEU A 21 -9.65 -5.33 0.54
N HIS A 22 -9.85 -6.29 1.45
CA HIS A 22 -9.74 -6.07 2.89
C HIS A 22 -8.33 -5.61 3.29
N SER A 23 -7.28 -6.25 2.75
CA SER A 23 -5.88 -5.81 2.90
C SER A 23 -5.66 -4.38 2.39
N ALA A 24 -6.17 -4.03 1.21
CA ALA A 24 -6.02 -2.70 0.62
C ALA A 24 -6.75 -1.59 1.41
N LEU A 25 -7.88 -1.91 2.03
CA LEU A 25 -8.66 -0.97 2.86
C LEU A 25 -7.95 -0.64 4.18
N LYS A 26 -7.16 -1.57 4.74
CA LYS A 26 -6.37 -1.35 5.96
C LYS A 26 -5.21 -0.37 5.77
N LEU A 27 -4.69 -0.24 4.56
CA LEU A 27 -3.62 0.69 4.25
C LEU A 27 -4.12 2.13 4.40
N SER A 28 -3.46 2.97 5.20
CA SER A 28 -3.88 4.36 5.40
C SER A 28 -3.23 5.31 4.39
N SER A 29 -2.01 5.01 3.92
CA SER A 29 -1.31 5.85 2.96
C SER A 29 -1.82 5.64 1.53
N LYS A 30 -2.10 6.74 0.82
CA LYS A 30 -2.44 6.71 -0.61
C LYS A 30 -1.35 5.98 -1.41
N TYR A 31 -0.08 6.26 -1.11
CA TYR A 31 1.04 5.67 -1.83
C TYR A 31 1.23 4.19 -1.51
N ALA A 32 0.96 3.78 -0.26
CA ALA A 32 0.98 2.36 0.11
C ALA A 32 -0.07 1.57 -0.67
N LYS A 33 -1.27 2.12 -0.86
CA LYS A 33 -2.32 1.49 -1.70
C LYS A 33 -1.88 1.30 -3.14
N HIS A 34 -1.26 2.32 -3.74
CA HIS A 34 -0.75 2.21 -5.12
C HIS A 34 0.40 1.20 -5.24
N ILE A 35 1.32 1.19 -4.28
CA ILE A 35 2.43 0.22 -4.27
C ILE A 35 1.87 -1.19 -4.08
N TYR A 36 0.93 -1.40 -3.16
CA TYR A 36 0.24 -2.68 -2.98
C TYR A 36 -0.44 -3.17 -4.27
N GLN A 37 -1.16 -2.28 -4.96
CA GLN A 37 -1.77 -2.59 -6.26
C GLN A 37 -0.73 -3.02 -7.29
N LEU A 38 0.45 -2.40 -7.27
CA LEU A 38 1.55 -2.73 -8.16
C LEU A 38 2.13 -4.10 -7.79
N VAL A 39 2.53 -4.32 -6.54
CA VAL A 39 3.17 -5.58 -6.11
C VAL A 39 2.23 -6.77 -6.16
N SER A 40 0.93 -6.58 -5.93
CA SER A 40 -0.06 -7.66 -5.99
C SER A 40 -0.20 -8.26 -7.39
N GLN A 41 0.05 -7.48 -8.45
CA GLN A 41 0.10 -8.00 -9.83
C GLN A 41 1.25 -8.98 -10.04
N TRP A 42 2.28 -8.91 -9.20
CA TRP A 42 3.48 -9.74 -9.27
C TRP A 42 3.55 -10.74 -8.12
N LYS A 43 2.46 -10.96 -7.37
CA LYS A 43 2.42 -11.87 -6.21
C LYS A 43 2.78 -13.33 -6.52
N ASP A 44 2.73 -13.72 -7.78
CA ASP A 44 3.10 -15.05 -8.27
C ASP A 44 4.59 -15.16 -8.64
N LYS A 45 5.34 -14.05 -8.55
CA LYS A 45 6.78 -13.98 -8.75
C LYS A 45 7.45 -13.46 -7.48
N ASP A 46 8.72 -13.79 -7.30
CA ASP A 46 9.49 -13.35 -6.12
C ASP A 46 9.91 -11.89 -6.19
N THR A 47 9.78 -11.25 -7.35
CA THR A 47 10.25 -9.87 -7.57
C THR A 47 9.46 -9.18 -8.69
N THR A 48 9.18 -7.89 -8.52
CA THR A 48 8.58 -7.08 -9.58
C THR A 48 9.56 -6.82 -10.72
N ARG A 49 9.05 -6.42 -11.89
CA ARG A 49 9.92 -5.78 -12.89
C ARG A 49 10.65 -4.58 -12.28
N THR A 50 11.81 -4.24 -12.85
CA THR A 50 12.53 -3.02 -12.52
C THR A 50 11.81 -1.84 -13.16
N TYR A 51 11.54 -0.79 -12.37
CA TYR A 51 10.93 0.45 -12.84
C TYR A 51 11.96 1.56 -12.77
N SER A 52 12.07 2.40 -13.80
CA SER A 52 12.83 3.64 -13.66
C SER A 52 12.16 4.54 -12.60
N LEU A 53 12.94 5.38 -11.92
CA LEU A 53 12.39 6.30 -10.93
C LEU A 53 11.36 7.26 -11.55
N ASP A 54 11.53 7.62 -12.82
CA ASP A 54 10.58 8.46 -13.54
C ASP A 54 9.23 7.75 -13.73
N GLU A 55 9.26 6.53 -14.28
CA GLU A 55 8.06 5.70 -14.44
C GLU A 55 7.39 5.41 -13.09
N PHE A 56 8.18 5.14 -12.05
CA PHE A 56 7.66 4.89 -10.72
C PHE A 56 6.92 6.11 -10.15
N LYS A 57 7.49 7.31 -10.31
CA LYS A 57 6.84 8.57 -9.90
C LYS A 57 5.55 8.81 -10.68
N GLN A 58 5.51 8.50 -11.98
CA GLN A 58 4.29 8.61 -12.78
C GLN A 58 3.22 7.62 -12.33
N LEU A 59 3.58 6.36 -12.07
CA LEU A 59 2.66 5.31 -11.59
C LEU A 59 2.00 5.68 -10.24
N LEU A 60 2.76 6.34 -9.36
CA LEU A 60 2.25 6.83 -8.08
C LEU A 60 1.54 8.19 -8.17
N HIS A 61 1.41 8.75 -9.38
CA HIS A 61 0.88 10.10 -9.61
C HIS A 61 1.61 11.17 -8.79
N LEU A 62 2.93 10.99 -8.60
CA LEU A 62 3.83 11.96 -7.98
C LEU A 62 4.40 12.94 -9.01
N LYS A 63 4.34 12.57 -10.28
CA LYS A 63 4.72 13.37 -11.44
C LYS A 63 3.58 13.32 -12.44
N ASP A 64 3.10 14.49 -12.86
CA ASP A 64 2.14 14.58 -13.96
C ASP A 64 2.91 14.41 -15.28
N PRO A 65 2.57 13.42 -16.13
CA PRO A 65 3.23 13.24 -17.42
C PRO A 65 3.03 14.43 -18.37
N LYS A 66 2.00 15.26 -18.15
CA LYS A 66 1.71 16.49 -18.90
C LYS A 66 2.36 17.73 -18.27
N GLY A 67 3.09 17.59 -17.16
CA GLY A 67 3.83 18.69 -16.51
C GLY A 67 2.95 19.78 -15.90
N LYS A 68 1.64 19.52 -15.69
CA LYS A 68 0.70 20.50 -15.14
C LYS A 68 0.82 20.67 -13.62
N GLU A 69 1.21 19.62 -12.91
CA GLU A 69 1.43 19.65 -11.45
C GLU A 69 2.92 19.55 -11.12
N PRO A 70 3.39 20.26 -10.08
CA PRO A 70 4.79 20.21 -9.66
C PRO A 70 5.16 18.80 -9.19
N GLU A 71 6.35 18.34 -9.59
CA GLU A 71 6.87 17.04 -9.17
C GLU A 71 7.02 16.98 -7.64
N LEU A 72 6.35 16.01 -7.04
CA LEU A 72 6.43 15.76 -5.61
C LEU A 72 7.63 14.85 -5.31
N PHE A 73 8.36 15.18 -4.25
CA PHE A 73 9.53 14.42 -3.78
C PHE A 73 10.67 14.32 -4.83
N GLN A 74 11.10 15.49 -5.33
CA GLN A 74 12.25 15.59 -6.25
C GLN A 74 13.51 14.93 -5.66
N ASN A 75 13.73 15.11 -4.35
CA ASN A 75 14.82 14.47 -3.62
C ASN A 75 14.55 13.00 -3.34
N ILE A 76 15.51 12.14 -3.69
CA ILE A 76 15.41 10.68 -3.43
C ILE A 76 15.21 10.37 -1.94
N SER A 77 15.85 11.12 -1.04
CA SER A 77 15.70 10.92 0.41
C SER A 77 14.27 11.15 0.89
N GLN A 78 13.55 12.11 0.29
CA GLN A 78 12.14 12.35 0.61
C GLN A 78 11.26 11.24 0.04
N LEU A 79 11.54 10.76 -1.18
CA LEU A 79 10.84 9.62 -1.78
C LEU A 79 11.01 8.36 -0.91
N LYS A 80 12.22 8.11 -0.39
CA LYS A 80 12.46 6.99 0.52
C LYS A 80 11.63 7.13 1.80
N ALA A 81 11.84 8.21 2.55
CA ALA A 81 11.25 8.38 3.87
C ALA A 81 9.71 8.50 3.84
N ARG A 82 9.14 9.14 2.82
CA ARG A 82 7.70 9.47 2.79
C ARG A 82 6.86 8.55 1.91
N VAL A 83 7.49 7.76 1.04
CA VAL A 83 6.78 6.90 0.10
C VAL A 83 7.20 5.45 0.28
N LEU A 84 8.48 5.13 0.04
CA LEU A 84 8.95 3.74 0.03
C LEU A 84 8.90 3.11 1.43
N ASP A 85 9.44 3.79 2.44
CA ASP A 85 9.53 3.25 3.81
C ASP A 85 8.13 3.09 4.42
N ILE A 86 7.24 4.06 4.20
CA ILE A 86 5.84 4.00 4.66
C ILE A 86 5.10 2.84 3.97
N ALA A 87 5.30 2.67 2.67
CA ALA A 87 4.63 1.61 1.92
C ALA A 87 5.13 0.22 2.32
N VAL A 88 6.44 0.02 2.45
CA VAL A 88 7.01 -1.25 2.92
C VAL A 88 6.44 -1.63 4.27
N ARG A 89 6.43 -0.68 5.21
CA ARG A 89 5.90 -0.90 6.55
C ARG A 89 4.42 -1.28 6.52
N GLN A 90 3.57 -0.47 5.90
CA GLN A 90 2.13 -0.71 5.90
C GLN A 90 1.73 -1.98 5.16
N VAL A 91 2.36 -2.26 4.02
CA VAL A 91 2.05 -3.47 3.23
C VAL A 91 2.48 -4.71 4.00
N SER A 92 3.69 -4.71 4.57
CA SER A 92 4.18 -5.85 5.34
C SER A 92 3.45 -6.05 6.67
N GLU A 93 2.91 -4.99 7.29
CA GLU A 93 2.15 -5.08 8.55
C GLU A 93 0.68 -5.48 8.35
N HIS A 94 0.04 -5.05 7.26
CA HIS A 94 -1.42 -5.15 7.11
C HIS A 94 -1.89 -6.13 6.04
N THR A 95 -0.97 -6.76 5.30
CA THR A 95 -1.32 -7.62 4.17
C THR A 95 -0.60 -8.97 4.24
N ASP A 96 -1.06 -9.92 3.42
CA ASP A 96 -0.46 -11.23 3.15
C ASP A 96 0.83 -11.18 2.33
N LEU A 97 1.27 -9.98 1.94
CA LEU A 97 2.51 -9.75 1.20
C LEU A 97 3.51 -9.02 2.09
N ARG A 98 4.73 -9.55 2.14
CA ARG A 98 5.90 -8.85 2.66
C ARG A 98 6.68 -8.30 1.48
N ILE A 99 6.96 -7.00 1.53
CA ILE A 99 7.68 -6.32 0.46
C ILE A 99 8.90 -5.61 1.01
N ASP A 100 9.93 -5.53 0.19
CA ASP A 100 11.08 -4.66 0.41
C ASP A 100 11.33 -3.84 -0.87
N TYR A 101 12.30 -2.93 -0.85
CA TYR A 101 12.71 -2.21 -2.06
C TYR A 101 14.22 -2.21 -2.23
N THR A 102 14.66 -2.32 -3.48
CA THR A 102 16.05 -2.15 -3.89
C THR A 102 16.15 -1.01 -4.88
N LEU A 103 17.07 -0.07 -4.61
CA LEU A 103 17.36 1.05 -5.51
C LEU A 103 18.62 0.74 -6.31
N VAL A 104 18.51 0.80 -7.63
CA VAL A 104 19.62 0.60 -8.56
C VAL A 104 20.27 1.95 -8.86
N LYS A 105 21.58 2.03 -8.68
CA LYS A 105 22.37 3.22 -9.01
C LYS A 105 22.87 3.16 -10.45
N ARG A 106 22.87 4.32 -11.12
CA ARG A 106 23.56 4.54 -12.40
C ARG A 106 24.48 5.74 -12.24
N GLY A 107 25.78 5.49 -12.13
CA GLY A 107 26.77 6.52 -11.82
C GLY A 107 26.58 7.09 -10.41
N ARG A 108 26.37 8.40 -10.30
CA ARG A 108 26.20 9.11 -9.01
C ARG A 108 24.76 9.18 -8.52
N ALA A 109 23.79 8.84 -9.37
CA ALA A 109 22.37 8.95 -9.06
C ALA A 109 21.70 7.57 -8.97
N TYR A 110 20.57 7.53 -8.26
CA TYR A 110 19.64 6.39 -8.35
C TYR A 110 18.83 6.53 -9.63
N ASP A 111 18.65 5.42 -10.35
CA ASP A 111 18.03 5.40 -11.68
C ASP A 111 16.74 4.56 -11.67
N ALA A 112 16.74 3.46 -10.91
CA ALA A 112 15.62 2.52 -10.91
C ALA A 112 15.30 1.96 -9.52
N VAL A 113 14.10 1.42 -9.38
CA VAL A 113 13.58 0.75 -8.19
C VAL A 113 13.00 -0.62 -8.56
N CYS A 114 13.19 -1.57 -7.66
CA CYS A 114 12.67 -2.93 -7.77
C CYS A 114 12.14 -3.38 -6.41
N PHE A 115 11.06 -4.16 -6.41
CA PHE A 115 10.42 -4.65 -5.19
C PHE A 115 10.49 -6.17 -5.12
N PRO A 116 11.34 -6.72 -4.25
CA PRO A 116 11.23 -8.12 -3.84
C PRO A 116 9.91 -8.34 -3.10
N ILE A 117 9.24 -9.45 -3.41
CA ILE A 117 7.95 -9.82 -2.82
C ILE A 117 8.10 -11.21 -2.22
N ALA A 118 7.69 -11.34 -0.96
CA ALA A 118 7.56 -12.61 -0.28
C ALA A 118 6.11 -12.78 0.21
N ARG A 119 5.57 -13.99 0.09
CA ARG A 119 4.28 -14.32 0.71
C ARG A 119 4.49 -14.54 2.19
N GLN A 120 3.61 -13.97 3.00
CA GLN A 120 3.55 -14.21 4.44
C GLN A 120 2.14 -14.65 4.81
N GLN A 121 2.03 -15.48 5.84
CA GLN A 121 0.73 -15.68 6.46
C GLN A 121 0.36 -14.35 7.14
N PRO A 122 -0.75 -13.71 6.76
CA PRO A 122 -1.16 -12.48 7.41
C PRO A 122 -1.32 -12.78 8.90
N GLN A 123 -0.70 -11.95 9.76
CA GLN A 123 -1.01 -11.97 11.19
C GLN A 123 -2.46 -11.50 11.37
N GLN A 124 -3.40 -12.43 11.19
CA GLN A 124 -4.71 -12.29 11.76
C GLN A 124 -4.48 -12.37 13.27
N LEU A 125 -4.41 -11.21 13.93
CA LEU A 125 -4.69 -11.19 15.36
C LEU A 125 -6.04 -11.88 15.54
N PRO A 126 -6.13 -12.96 16.33
CA PRO A 126 -7.41 -13.60 16.58
C PRO A 126 -8.33 -12.50 17.11
N ILE A 127 -9.40 -12.21 16.36
CA ILE A 127 -10.47 -11.36 16.89
C ILE A 127 -10.98 -12.16 18.10
N PRO A 128 -10.85 -11.66 19.34
CA PRO A 128 -11.46 -12.34 20.47
C PRO A 128 -12.96 -12.28 20.22
N PHE A 129 -13.55 -13.38 19.76
CA PHE A 129 -14.99 -13.49 19.59
C PHE A 129 -15.70 -13.71 20.94
N GLU A 130 -14.93 -13.85 22.01
CA GLU A 130 -15.42 -14.01 23.37
C GLU A 130 -15.26 -12.69 24.14
N GLN A 131 -16.16 -11.75 23.87
CA GLN A 131 -16.72 -10.98 24.97
C GLN A 131 -18.13 -11.52 25.19
N PRO A 132 -18.38 -12.26 26.29
CA PRO A 132 -19.72 -12.68 26.65
C PRO A 132 -20.66 -11.47 26.62
N ALA A 133 -21.85 -11.64 26.05
CA ALA A 133 -22.87 -10.60 25.89
C ALA A 133 -23.45 -10.06 27.22
N GLU A 134 -22.75 -10.26 28.34
CA GLU A 134 -23.17 -9.81 29.67
C GLU A 134 -22.91 -8.32 29.89
N ASP A 135 -21.90 -7.72 29.25
CA ASP A 135 -21.56 -6.30 29.42
C ASP A 135 -22.57 -5.34 28.77
N ALA A 136 -23.36 -5.81 27.80
CA ALA A 136 -24.42 -5.01 27.18
C ALA A 136 -25.61 -4.76 28.12
N ARG A 137 -25.81 -5.62 29.13
CA ARG A 137 -26.91 -5.50 30.10
C ARG A 137 -26.59 -4.55 31.26
N ALA A 138 -25.30 -4.30 31.52
CA ALA A 138 -24.86 -3.41 32.59
C ALA A 138 -25.03 -1.92 32.27
N TYR A 139 -25.13 -1.55 30.98
CA TYR A 139 -25.32 -0.15 30.57
C TYR A 139 -26.77 0.34 30.67
N THR A 140 -27.74 -0.56 30.57
CA THR A 140 -29.18 -0.23 30.68
C THR A 140 -29.68 -0.14 32.12
N ALA A 141 -28.90 -0.61 33.11
CA ALA A 141 -29.29 -0.62 34.52
C ALA A 141 -28.86 0.65 35.30
N LYS A 142 -28.14 1.60 34.67
CA LYS A 142 -27.72 2.87 35.31
C LYS A 142 -28.53 4.10 34.85
N GLN A 143 -29.66 3.90 34.18
CA GLN A 143 -30.56 4.99 33.76
C GLN A 143 -31.96 4.96 34.43
N HIS A 144 -32.09 4.28 35.57
CA HIS A 144 -33.24 4.40 36.45
C HIS A 144 -32.81 4.71 37.88
#